data_AF-A0A976KMD3-F1
#
_entry.id   AF-A0A976KMD3-F1
#
_cell.length_a   1.000
_cell.length_b   1.000
_cell.length_c   1.000
_cell.angle_alpha   90.00
_cell.angle_beta   90.00
_cell.angle_gamma   90.00
#
_symmetry.space_group_name_H-M   'P 1'
#
loop_
_entity.id
_entity.type
_entity.pdbx_description
1 polymer ?
#
loop_
_entity_poly.entity_id
_entity_poly.type
_entity_poly.pdbx_seq_one_letter_code
_entity_poly.pdbx_strand_id
1 'polypeptide(L)'
;MSDINSFGKLVSIMARLRDPDSGCPWDLEQNFHTIAPYTLEEAYEVADAIERGDLLALKDELGDLIFQVVYHAQMAAEIGAFDI
;
A
#
# COMPACT_ATOMS: atom_id res chain seq x y z
N MET A 1 18.61 12.66 12.74
CA MET A 1 17.55 11.72 12.31
C MET A 1 17.59 11.74 10.80
N SER A 2 17.95 10.63 10.15
CA SER A 2 18.10 10.60 8.70
C SER A 2 16.81 11.04 8.03
N ASP A 3 16.91 11.86 6.99
CA ASP A 3 15.78 12.18 6.12
C ASP A 3 15.21 10.89 5.55
N ILE A 4 14.12 10.39 6.15
CA ILE A 4 13.36 9.29 5.59
C ILE A 4 12.76 9.85 4.29
N ASN A 5 13.20 9.33 3.15
CA ASN A 5 12.64 9.69 1.85
C ASN A 5 11.14 9.31 1.80
N SER A 6 10.38 9.86 0.86
CA SER A 6 8.91 9.70 0.83
C SER A 6 8.46 8.24 0.87
N PHE A 7 9.21 7.34 0.24
CA PHE A 7 8.92 5.90 0.25
C PHE A 7 9.12 5.29 1.65
N GLY A 8 10.24 5.58 2.33
CA GLY A 8 10.44 5.13 3.70
C GLY A 8 9.36 5.64 4.66
N LYS A 9 8.80 6.83 4.41
CA LYS A 9 7.67 7.36 5.21
C LYS A 9 6.42 6.51 4.99
N LEU A 10 6.09 6.15 3.74
CA LEU A 10 4.99 5.24 3.42
C LEU A 10 5.13 3.90 4.15
N VAL A 11 6.31 3.27 4.07
CA VAL A 11 6.60 2.00 4.78
C VAL A 11 6.39 2.17 6.29
N SER A 12 6.90 3.26 6.87
CA SER A 12 6.72 3.51 8.32
C SER A 12 5.26 3.76 8.72
N ILE A 13 4.45 4.35 7.83
CA ILE A 13 3.02 4.54 8.07
C ILE A 13 2.31 3.20 8.06
N MET A 14 2.57 2.35 7.07
CA MET A 14 1.96 1.01 7.00
C MET A 14 2.29 0.17 8.23
N ALA A 15 3.55 0.16 8.65
CA ALA A 15 3.97 -0.53 9.88
C ALA A 15 3.22 -0.02 11.13
N ARG A 16 2.93 1.29 11.21
CA ARG A 16 2.13 1.87 12.29
C ARG A 16 0.65 1.53 12.19
N LEU A 17 0.09 1.49 10.99
CA LEU A 17 -1.31 1.11 10.77
C LEU A 17 -1.57 -0.34 11.16
N ARG A 18 -0.59 -1.22 10.95
CA ARG A 18 -0.67 -2.65 11.26
C ARG A 18 0.06 -3.05 12.55
N ASP A 19 0.39 -2.09 13.41
CA ASP A 19 0.96 -2.38 14.72
C ASP A 19 -0.05 -3.18 15.59
N PRO A 20 0.30 -4.36 16.13
CA PRO A 20 -0.66 -5.20 16.86
C PRO A 20 -1.28 -4.57 18.10
N ASP A 21 -0.57 -3.62 18.72
CA ASP A 21 -0.98 -3.01 20.01
C ASP A 21 -1.73 -1.69 19.80
N SER A 22 -1.42 -0.95 18.75
CA SER A 22 -1.89 0.44 18.54
C SER A 22 -2.36 0.76 17.13
N GLY A 23 -2.35 -0.23 16.24
CA GLY A 23 -2.76 -0.11 14.85
C GLY A 23 -4.25 0.17 14.65
N CYS A 24 -4.60 0.45 13.40
CA CYS A 24 -5.98 0.62 12.98
C CYS A 24 -6.69 -0.75 12.99
N PRO A 25 -7.85 -0.90 13.66
CA PRO A 25 -8.55 -2.18 13.73
C PRO A 25 -8.91 -2.75 12.36
N TRP A 26 -9.36 -1.89 11.44
CA TRP A 26 -9.70 -2.34 10.09
C TRP A 26 -8.47 -2.88 9.37
N ASP A 27 -7.32 -2.21 9.50
CA ASP A 27 -6.10 -2.66 8.86
C ASP A 27 -5.65 -4.02 9.41
N LEU A 28 -5.61 -4.16 10.74
CA LEU A 28 -5.23 -5.41 11.40
C LEU A 28 -6.09 -6.62 11.00
N GLU A 29 -7.38 -6.40 10.70
CA GLU A 29 -8.30 -7.45 10.23
C GLU A 29 -8.01 -7.95 8.80
N GLN A 30 -7.24 -7.18 8.00
CA GLN A 30 -6.96 -7.53 6.61
C GLN A 30 -5.93 -8.64 6.46
N ASN A 31 -6.05 -9.38 5.36
CA ASN A 31 -5.09 -10.39 4.91
C ASN A 31 -4.87 -10.28 3.39
N PHE A 32 -3.93 -11.07 2.85
CA PHE A 32 -3.61 -11.06 1.42
C PHE A 32 -4.84 -11.20 0.51
N HIS A 33 -5.82 -12.02 0.89
CA HIS A 33 -7.02 -12.24 0.08
C HIS A 33 -8.02 -11.08 0.15
N THR A 34 -8.14 -10.40 1.29
CA THR A 34 -9.05 -9.25 1.40
C THR A 34 -8.50 -8.02 0.72
N ILE A 35 -7.17 -7.88 0.62
CA ILE A 35 -6.52 -6.75 -0.07
C ILE A 35 -6.37 -6.98 -1.58
N ALA A 36 -6.28 -8.23 -2.05
CA ALA A 36 -6.06 -8.54 -3.47
C ALA A 36 -7.07 -7.87 -4.45
N PRO A 37 -8.39 -7.79 -4.17
CA PRO A 37 -9.33 -7.09 -5.03
C PRO A 37 -8.98 -5.61 -5.20
N TYR A 38 -8.61 -4.93 -4.11
CA TYR A 38 -8.20 -3.52 -4.14
C TYR A 38 -6.92 -3.36 -4.96
N THR A 39 -5.92 -4.24 -4.79
CA THR A 39 -4.71 -4.22 -5.62
C THR A 39 -5.02 -4.32 -7.12
N LEU A 40 -6.01 -5.11 -7.49
CA LEU A 40 -6.45 -5.24 -8.88
C LEU A 40 -7.19 -3.98 -9.37
N GLU A 41 -8.06 -3.42 -8.53
CA GLU A 41 -8.78 -2.17 -8.79
C GLU A 41 -7.82 -1.01 -9.11
N GLU A 42 -6.86 -0.74 -8.21
CA GLU A 42 -5.88 0.33 -8.41
C GLU A 42 -5.06 0.15 -9.70
N ALA A 43 -4.72 -1.11 -10.05
CA ALA A 43 -4.00 -1.40 -11.29
C ALA A 43 -4.84 -1.10 -12.54
N TYR A 44 -6.15 -1.34 -12.48
CA TYR A 44 -7.07 -0.96 -13.55
C TYR A 44 -7.28 0.56 -13.60
N GLU A 45 -7.34 1.25 -12.46
CA GLU A 45 -7.48 2.70 -12.41
C GLU A 45 -6.23 3.42 -12.95
N VAL A 46 -5.02 2.91 -12.64
CA VAL A 46 -3.78 3.36 -13.28
C VAL A 46 -3.86 3.20 -14.81
N ALA A 47 -4.31 2.03 -15.30
CA ALA A 47 -4.42 1.78 -16.73
C ALA A 47 -5.43 2.73 -17.39
N ASP A 48 -6.60 2.93 -16.79
CA ASP A 48 -7.64 3.84 -17.28
C ASP A 48 -7.16 5.31 -17.26
N ALA A 49 -6.44 5.74 -16.23
CA ALA A 49 -5.85 7.08 -16.18
C ALA A 49 -4.86 7.31 -17.33
N ILE A 50 -4.05 6.30 -17.69
CA ILE A 50 -3.16 6.34 -18.86
C ILE A 50 -3.97 6.44 -20.16
N GLU A 51 -5.00 5.61 -20.33
CA GLU A 51 -5.85 5.61 -21.54
C GLU A 51 -6.55 6.95 -21.75
N ARG A 52 -6.99 7.60 -20.68
CA ARG A 52 -7.63 8.92 -20.71
C ARG A 52 -6.63 10.08 -20.83
N GLY A 53 -5.33 9.83 -20.69
CA GLY A 53 -4.30 10.87 -20.65
C GLY A 53 -4.41 11.81 -19.44
N ASP A 54 -5.01 11.33 -18.35
CA ASP A 54 -5.24 12.13 -17.14
C ASP A 54 -4.06 11.96 -16.18
N LEU A 55 -3.11 12.90 -16.25
CA LEU A 55 -1.92 12.89 -15.40
C LEU A 55 -2.20 13.17 -13.92
N LEU A 56 -3.33 13.80 -13.59
CA LEU A 56 -3.70 14.04 -12.19
C LEU A 56 -4.19 12.74 -11.58
N ALA A 57 -5.16 12.09 -12.23
CA ALA A 57 -5.63 10.76 -11.81
C ALA A 57 -4.46 9.77 -11.75
N LEU A 58 -3.63 9.71 -12.79
CA LEU A 58 -2.48 8.79 -12.84
C LEU A 58 -1.56 8.96 -11.63
N LYS A 59 -1.31 10.19 -11.19
CA LYS A 59 -0.46 10.44 -10.02
C LYS A 59 -1.10 9.89 -8.74
N ASP A 60 -2.41 10.05 -8.59
CA ASP A 60 -3.14 9.61 -7.41
C ASP A 60 -3.21 8.07 -7.39
N GLU A 61 -3.60 7.42 -8.49
CA GLU A 61 -3.70 5.95 -8.55
C GLU A 61 -2.33 5.25 -8.43
N LEU A 62 -1.25 5.87 -8.90
CA LEU A 62 0.10 5.34 -8.67
C LEU A 62 0.46 5.36 -7.18
N GLY A 63 -0.06 6.32 -6.42
CA GLY A 63 0.07 6.42 -4.97
C GLY A 63 -0.72 5.32 -4.25
N ASP A 64 -1.94 5.06 -4.69
CA ASP A 64 -2.79 4.03 -4.10
C ASP A 64 -2.28 2.63 -4.46
N LEU A 65 -1.84 2.41 -5.69
CA LEU A 65 -1.22 1.14 -6.09
C LEU A 65 0.06 0.83 -5.29
N ILE A 66 0.96 1.80 -5.08
CA ILE A 66 2.16 1.56 -4.26
C ILE A 66 1.81 1.34 -2.79
N PHE A 67 0.74 1.97 -2.28
CA PHE A 67 0.23 1.69 -0.95
C PHE A 67 -0.20 0.22 -0.81
N GLN A 68 -0.92 -0.33 -1.80
CA GLN A 68 -1.31 -1.75 -1.81
C GLN A 68 -0.08 -2.69 -1.84
N VAL A 69 0.97 -2.37 -2.60
CA VAL A 69 2.22 -3.16 -2.63
C VAL A 69 2.89 -3.19 -1.24
N VAL A 70 3.02 -2.02 -0.60
CA VAL A 70 3.59 -1.91 0.75
C VAL A 70 2.72 -2.64 1.77
N TYR A 71 1.40 -2.65 1.60
CA TYR A 71 0.46 -3.39 2.44
C TYR A 71 0.77 -4.90 2.44
N HIS A 72 0.86 -5.51 1.25
CA HIS A 72 1.19 -6.93 1.13
C HIS A 72 2.58 -7.26 1.67
N ALA A 73 3.57 -6.40 1.42
CA ALA A 73 4.92 -6.60 1.94
C ALA A 73 4.96 -6.51 3.49
N GLN A 74 4.20 -5.60 4.09
CA GLN A 74 4.08 -5.51 5.55
C GLN A 74 3.45 -6.80 6.13
N MET A 75 2.37 -7.31 5.53
CA MET A 75 1.77 -8.60 5.95
C MET A 75 2.73 -9.79 5.78
N ALA A 76 3.56 -9.78 4.73
CA ALA A 76 4.57 -10.81 4.51
C ALA A 76 5.70 -10.74 5.56
N ALA A 77 6.10 -9.53 5.95
CA ALA A 77 7.09 -9.31 6.99
C ALA A 77 6.59 -9.77 8.36
N GLU A 78 5.31 -9.50 8.69
CA GLU A 78 4.65 -9.96 9.93
C GLU A 78 4.73 -11.47 10.14
N ILE A 79 4.70 -12.25 9.05
CA ILE A 79 4.81 -13.72 9.10
C ILE A 79 6.22 -14.24 8.80
N GLY A 80 7.21 -13.35 8.65
CA GLY A 80 8.61 -13.71 8.39
C GLY A 80 8.88 -14.29 7.00
N ALA A 81 8.04 -14.00 6.00
CA ALA A 81 8.21 -14.50 4.64
C ALA A 81 9.22 -13.68 3.83
N PHE A 82 9.04 -12.36 3.76
CA PHE A 82 9.93 -11.39 3.09
C PHE A 82 9.59 -9.95 3.51
N ASP A 83 10.44 -8.99 3.14
CA ASP A 83 10.25 -7.54 3.32
C ASP A 83 10.28 -6.76 1.98
N ILE A 84 10.05 -5.44 2.07
CA ILE A 84 9.91 -4.48 0.95
C ILE A 84 11.24 -3.89 0.50
#